data_AF-A0A0M2TYL7-F1
#
_entry.id   AF-A0A0M2TYL7-F1
#
_cell.length_a   1.000
_cell.length_b   1.000
_cell.length_c   1.000
_cell.angle_alpha   90.00
_cell.angle_beta   90.00
_cell.angle_gamma   90.00
#
_symmetry.space_group_name_H-M   'P 1'
#
loop_
_entity.id
_entity.type
_entity.pdbx_description
1 polymer ?
#
loop_
_entity_poly.entity_id
_entity_poly.type
_entity_poly.pdbx_seq_one_letter_code
_entity_poly.pdbx_strand_id
1 'polypeptide(L)'
;HMTAVNKKVDLQHSQEFNDIVGGIVAADYLEDDNGGRVECVGELYVHDTPAARLAYKLMKRGIISQVSMECDYQEGECSVCHKRFTNKADYCPHLRKFKGREYNGRPVYEVLHGVTFTGLGLLDRKGADENARILQVASVKDSLQSQVKGDSEMEDKTKSNDDPSKSDTDAAKKKPEAKDGDPAVRVTELEKENRQLKAQVAELQKRIQELETEQKAAACRSRAKKLLTKLEKKGLAFASDEERESELQRLAGMSDEAFAATEAAYERMTKPAKAEKSDSQAGKDEEAAKKAAKSGNDHPLRSDAGVRPRDVDDRKLSLEDRLRSGFMAAYHNRLGEESDETLQLDA
;
A
#
# COMPACT_ATOMS: atom_id res chain seq x y z
N HIS A 1 -21.76 -13.84 16.96
CA HIS A 1 -20.40 -13.35 16.68
C HIS A 1 -20.40 -11.84 16.84
N MET A 2 -19.65 -11.31 17.81
CA MET A 2 -19.46 -9.86 17.95
C MET A 2 -18.34 -9.49 16.98
N THR A 3 -18.73 -8.96 15.83
CA THR A 3 -17.82 -8.57 14.74
C THR A 3 -17.54 -7.08 14.80
N ALA A 4 -16.36 -6.67 14.33
CA ALA A 4 -16.01 -5.27 14.09
C ALA A 4 -16.71 -4.70 12.84
N VAL A 5 -17.27 -5.56 11.97
CA VAL A 5 -18.01 -5.13 10.78
C VAL A 5 -19.26 -4.33 11.19
N ASN A 6 -19.60 -3.30 10.41
CA ASN A 6 -20.66 -2.32 10.65
C ASN A 6 -20.45 -1.44 11.90
N LYS A 7 -19.20 -1.30 12.34
CA LYS A 7 -18.82 -0.36 13.41
C LYS A 7 -18.25 0.91 12.80
N LYS A 8 -18.44 2.02 13.52
CA LYS A 8 -18.04 3.35 13.03
C LYS A 8 -16.52 3.49 12.94
N VAL A 9 -16.08 4.31 12.00
CA VAL A 9 -14.76 4.90 11.99
C VAL A 9 -14.92 6.38 12.31
N ASP A 10 -14.30 6.86 13.38
CA ASP A 10 -14.41 8.25 13.84
C ASP A 10 -13.06 8.93 14.04
N LEU A 11 -13.09 10.23 14.29
CA LEU A 11 -11.91 11.01 14.63
C LEU A 11 -11.68 10.98 16.15
N GLN A 12 -10.48 10.60 16.58
CA GLN A 12 -10.04 10.70 17.99
C GLN A 12 -10.95 10.01 19.03
N HIS A 13 -11.70 8.96 18.67
CA HIS A 13 -12.68 8.30 19.55
C HIS A 13 -13.88 9.18 19.92
N SER A 14 -14.19 10.15 19.06
CA SER A 14 -15.29 11.06 19.29
C SER A 14 -16.63 10.31 19.29
N GLN A 15 -17.47 10.63 20.27
CA GLN A 15 -18.85 10.12 20.31
C GLN A 15 -19.82 11.06 19.59
N GLU A 16 -19.33 12.16 19.03
CA GLU A 16 -20.13 13.10 18.25
C GLU A 16 -20.42 12.54 16.86
N PHE A 17 -21.67 12.63 16.42
CA PHE A 17 -22.09 12.11 15.11
C PHE A 17 -21.34 12.75 13.93
N ASN A 18 -20.95 14.03 14.07
CA ASN A 18 -20.25 14.77 13.02
C ASN A 18 -18.81 14.29 12.79
N ASP A 19 -18.24 13.58 13.76
CA ASP A 19 -16.87 13.06 13.69
C ASP A 19 -16.80 11.63 13.16
N ILE A 20 -17.96 11.03 12.84
CA ILE A 20 -18.03 9.77 12.12
C ILE A 20 -17.66 10.03 10.65
N VAL A 21 -16.57 9.41 10.22
CA VAL A 21 -15.98 9.60 8.89
C VAL A 21 -16.05 8.36 8.01
N GLY A 22 -16.54 7.24 8.55
CA GLY A 22 -16.59 5.98 7.83
C GLY A 22 -17.18 4.83 8.63
N GLY A 23 -17.06 3.63 8.06
CA GLY A 23 -17.51 2.38 8.64
C GLY A 23 -16.57 1.22 8.32
N ILE A 24 -16.58 0.18 9.15
CA ILE A 24 -15.80 -1.04 8.91
C ILE A 24 -16.64 -2.01 8.07
N VAL A 25 -16.13 -2.40 6.91
CA VAL A 25 -16.84 -3.28 5.95
C VAL A 25 -16.36 -4.73 6.01
N ALA A 26 -15.11 -4.96 6.42
CA ALA A 26 -14.56 -6.29 6.64
C ALA A 26 -13.60 -6.28 7.83
N ALA A 27 -13.52 -7.40 8.54
CA ALA A 27 -12.58 -7.57 9.63
C ALA A 27 -12.22 -9.04 9.82
N ASP A 28 -10.92 -9.32 9.99
CA ASP A 28 -10.37 -10.65 10.22
C ASP A 28 -9.48 -10.64 11.47
N TYR A 29 -9.60 -11.69 12.28
CA TYR A 29 -8.67 -11.94 13.38
C TYR A 29 -7.55 -12.85 12.90
N LEU A 30 -6.31 -12.39 13.08
CA LEU A 30 -5.11 -13.12 12.73
C LEU A 30 -4.30 -13.36 13.99
N GLU A 31 -3.95 -14.62 14.22
CA GLU A 31 -3.12 -15.04 15.34
C GLU A 31 -1.75 -15.47 14.81
N ASP A 32 -0.70 -14.84 15.33
CA ASP A 32 0.69 -15.19 15.04
C ASP A 32 1.51 -15.36 16.32
N ASP A 33 2.82 -15.62 16.17
CA ASP A 33 3.73 -15.84 17.30
C ASP A 33 3.85 -14.61 18.23
N ASN A 34 3.46 -13.42 17.77
CA ASN A 34 3.46 -12.18 18.54
C ASN A 34 2.10 -11.89 19.19
N GLY A 35 1.10 -12.74 18.97
CA GLY A 35 -0.25 -12.65 19.53
C GLY A 35 -1.33 -12.46 18.46
N GLY A 36 -2.53 -12.10 18.92
CA GLY A 36 -3.67 -11.84 18.05
C GLY A 36 -3.76 -10.38 17.63
N ARG A 37 -4.05 -10.13 16.35
CA ARG A 37 -4.42 -8.81 15.83
C ARG A 37 -5.72 -8.87 15.04
N VAL A 38 -6.37 -7.72 14.91
CA VAL A 38 -7.54 -7.56 14.05
C VAL A 38 -7.14 -6.70 12.86
N GLU A 39 -7.25 -7.24 11.65
CA GLU A 39 -7.11 -6.49 10.42
C GLU A 39 -8.51 -6.07 9.94
N CYS A 40 -8.68 -4.77 9.66
CA CYS A 40 -9.96 -4.20 9.26
C CYS A 40 -9.84 -3.50 7.90
N VAL A 41 -10.88 -3.64 7.09
CA VAL A 41 -11.10 -2.80 5.90
C VAL A 41 -12.19 -1.80 6.25
N GLY A 42 -11.85 -0.52 6.14
CA GLY A 42 -12.78 0.59 6.37
C GLY A 42 -13.14 1.31 5.08
N GLU A 43 -14.40 1.70 4.96
CA GLU A 43 -14.86 2.68 3.97
C GLU A 43 -14.89 4.08 4.60
N LEU A 44 -14.56 5.12 3.83
CA LEU A 44 -14.67 6.52 4.26
C LEU A 44 -15.76 7.22 3.47
N TYR A 45 -16.61 7.98 4.18
CA TYR A 45 -17.75 8.73 3.64
C TYR A 45 -17.33 10.07 3.02
N VAL A 46 -16.33 10.03 2.14
CA VAL A 46 -15.68 11.23 1.57
C VAL A 46 -16.63 12.08 0.73
N HIS A 47 -17.72 11.53 0.21
CA HIS A 47 -18.72 12.31 -0.51
C HIS A 47 -19.80 12.90 0.41
N ASP A 48 -19.91 12.38 1.63
CA ASP A 48 -21.00 12.73 2.54
C ASP A 48 -20.61 13.83 3.52
N THR A 49 -19.37 13.80 4.05
CA THR A 49 -18.94 14.77 5.07
C THR A 49 -17.61 15.47 4.75
N PRO A 50 -17.48 16.78 5.06
CA PRO A 50 -16.20 17.49 4.98
C PRO A 50 -15.12 16.87 5.88
N ALA A 51 -15.51 16.34 7.04
CA ALA A 51 -14.62 15.66 7.98
C ALA A 51 -13.98 14.42 7.34
N ALA A 52 -14.75 13.59 6.64
CA ALA A 52 -14.24 12.41 5.94
C ALA A 52 -13.27 12.79 4.81
N ARG A 53 -13.55 13.85 4.04
CA ARG A 53 -12.61 14.35 3.02
C ARG A 53 -11.29 14.80 3.62
N LEU A 54 -11.35 15.51 4.74
CA LEU A 54 -10.13 15.96 5.43
C LEU A 54 -9.35 14.75 5.96
N ALA A 55 -10.03 13.81 6.63
CA ALA A 55 -9.42 12.58 7.13
C ALA A 55 -8.70 11.82 6.02
N TYR A 56 -9.36 11.58 4.89
CA TYR A 56 -8.77 10.95 3.72
C TYR A 56 -7.51 11.67 3.21
N LYS A 57 -7.55 13.01 3.08
CA LYS A 57 -6.38 13.81 2.67
C LYS A 57 -5.22 13.69 3.65
N LEU A 58 -5.51 13.71 4.96
CA LEU A 58 -4.49 13.59 6.00
C LEU A 58 -3.89 12.18 6.07
N MET A 59 -4.69 11.14 5.85
CA MET A 59 -4.24 9.75 5.72
C MET A 59 -3.33 9.57 4.51
N LYS A 60 -3.73 10.10 3.35
CA LYS A 60 -2.90 10.08 2.11
C LYS A 60 -1.56 10.77 2.27
N ARG A 61 -1.49 11.83 3.08
CA ARG A 61 -0.26 12.55 3.38
C ARG A 61 0.60 11.88 4.47
N GLY A 62 0.12 10.77 5.06
CA GLY A 62 0.80 10.08 6.16
C GLY A 62 0.76 10.84 7.49
N ILE A 63 -0.05 11.90 7.60
CA ILE A 63 -0.21 12.68 8.84
C ILE A 63 -1.03 11.88 9.85
N ILE A 64 -2.14 11.28 9.39
CA ILE A 64 -2.90 10.30 10.15
C ILE A 64 -2.44 8.92 9.67
N SER A 65 -1.69 8.22 10.51
CA SER A 65 -1.17 6.87 10.20
C SER A 65 -1.51 5.85 11.28
N GLN A 66 -2.07 6.29 12.41
CA GLN A 66 -2.39 5.44 13.54
C GLN A 66 -3.90 5.32 13.70
N VAL A 67 -4.29 4.14 14.16
CA VAL A 67 -5.66 3.83 14.53
C VAL A 67 -5.68 3.27 15.93
N SER A 68 -6.84 3.31 16.56
CA SER A 68 -7.05 2.68 17.86
C SER A 68 -8.39 1.99 17.88
N MET A 69 -8.41 0.82 18.50
CA MET A 69 -9.61 0.02 18.68
C MET A 69 -10.46 0.61 19.81
N GLU A 70 -11.74 0.86 19.53
CA GLU A 70 -12.71 1.17 20.56
C GLU A 70 -13.41 -0.10 20.99
N CYS A 71 -13.42 -0.35 22.29
CA CYS A 71 -14.11 -1.49 22.84
C CYS A 71 -14.74 -1.20 24.20
N ASP A 72 -15.86 -1.86 24.42
CA ASP A 72 -16.39 -2.10 25.75
C ASP A 72 -15.83 -3.41 26.29
N TYR A 73 -15.79 -3.55 27.61
CA TYR A 73 -15.34 -4.76 28.28
C TYR A 73 -16.19 -5.02 29.52
N GLN A 74 -16.29 -6.28 29.93
CA GLN A 74 -17.09 -6.67 31.09
C GLN A 74 -16.29 -6.48 32.40
N GLU A 75 -15.03 -6.89 32.37
CA GLU A 75 -14.10 -6.72 33.49
C GLU A 75 -12.68 -6.59 32.98
N GLY A 76 -11.82 -5.96 33.78
CA GLY A 76 -10.39 -5.88 33.53
C GLY A 76 -9.59 -6.50 34.67
N GLU A 77 -8.36 -6.89 34.37
CA GLU A 77 -7.44 -7.51 35.31
C GLU A 77 -6.07 -6.80 35.27
N CYS A 78 -5.47 -6.54 36.42
CA CYS A 78 -4.13 -5.95 36.50
C CYS A 78 -3.04 -6.98 36.18
N SER A 79 -2.14 -6.67 35.24
CA SER A 79 -1.01 -7.55 34.87
C SER A 79 -0.03 -7.88 36.01
N VAL A 80 0.01 -7.06 37.07
CA VAL A 80 0.98 -7.20 38.18
C VAL A 80 0.41 -8.01 39.35
N CYS A 81 -0.82 -7.72 39.74
CA CYS A 81 -1.43 -8.28 40.95
C CYS A 81 -2.70 -9.09 40.71
N HIS A 82 -3.12 -9.22 39.45
CA HIS A 82 -4.28 -10.01 39.02
C HIS A 82 -5.61 -9.62 39.66
N LYS A 83 -5.67 -8.43 40.31
CA LYS A 83 -6.92 -7.88 40.83
C LYS A 83 -7.86 -7.58 39.66
N ARG A 84 -9.05 -8.16 39.70
CA ARG A 84 -10.15 -7.86 38.77
C ARG A 84 -10.90 -6.59 39.17
N PHE A 85 -11.41 -5.87 38.19
CA PHE A 85 -12.17 -4.64 38.36
C PHE A 85 -13.22 -4.50 37.26
N THR A 86 -14.37 -3.90 37.56
CA THR A 86 -15.42 -3.61 36.58
C THR A 86 -15.42 -2.15 36.13
N ASN A 87 -14.76 -1.27 36.88
CA ASN A 87 -14.65 0.15 36.58
C ASN A 87 -13.28 0.70 37.00
N LYS A 88 -12.95 1.90 36.51
CA LYS A 88 -11.66 2.56 36.79
C LYS A 88 -11.49 3.00 38.24
N ALA A 89 -12.59 3.18 38.98
CA ALA A 89 -12.53 3.51 40.39
C ALA A 89 -11.98 2.34 41.22
N ASP A 90 -12.09 1.09 40.76
CA ASP A 90 -11.59 -0.08 41.49
C ASP A 90 -10.12 -0.44 41.19
N TYR A 91 -9.45 0.37 40.36
CA TYR A 91 -8.04 0.19 40.02
C TYR A 91 -7.17 0.05 41.28
N CYS A 92 -6.28 -0.93 41.24
CA CYS A 92 -5.22 -1.08 42.23
C CYS A 92 -4.16 0.04 42.10
N PRO A 93 -3.27 0.21 43.09
CA PRO A 93 -2.19 1.19 43.02
C PRO A 93 -1.28 1.03 41.79
N HIS A 94 -1.05 -0.20 41.32
CA HIS A 94 -0.27 -0.48 40.11
C HIS A 94 -0.88 0.23 38.89
N LEU A 95 -2.14 -0.05 38.57
CA LEU A 95 -2.81 0.55 37.42
C LEU A 95 -3.00 2.06 37.57
N ARG A 96 -3.33 2.55 38.76
CA ARG A 96 -3.54 4.00 38.97
C ARG A 96 -2.28 4.84 38.74
N LYS A 97 -1.10 4.33 39.12
CA LYS A 97 0.15 5.10 39.13
C LYS A 97 1.10 4.74 37.98
N PHE A 98 1.05 3.50 37.50
CA PHE A 98 2.06 2.95 36.61
C PHE A 98 1.51 2.38 35.30
N LYS A 99 0.21 2.49 35.00
CA LYS A 99 -0.35 2.01 33.72
C LYS A 99 0.41 2.62 32.52
N GLY A 100 0.83 1.75 31.59
CA GLY A 100 1.66 2.12 30.44
C GLY A 100 3.15 2.32 30.77
N ARG A 101 3.59 1.96 31.98
CA ARG A 101 4.99 2.04 32.44
C ARG A 101 5.39 0.72 33.10
N GLU A 102 6.64 0.65 33.55
CA GLU A 102 7.15 -0.47 34.31
C GLU A 102 6.99 -0.28 35.82
N TYR A 103 6.73 -1.38 36.52
CA TYR A 103 6.77 -1.49 37.97
C TYR A 103 7.56 -2.74 38.33
N ASN A 104 8.68 -2.57 39.05
CA ASN A 104 9.61 -3.66 39.39
C ASN A 104 10.07 -4.47 38.17
N GLY A 105 10.37 -3.79 37.06
CA GLY A 105 10.81 -4.43 35.81
C GLY A 105 9.72 -5.20 35.06
N ARG A 106 8.45 -5.06 35.46
CA ARG A 106 7.30 -5.66 34.76
C ARG A 106 6.43 -4.57 34.13
N PRO A 107 6.01 -4.72 32.87
CA PRO A 107 5.08 -3.79 32.24
C PRO A 107 3.70 -3.85 32.91
N VAL A 108 3.16 -2.67 33.21
CA VAL A 108 1.85 -2.52 33.86
C VAL A 108 0.79 -2.16 32.84
N TYR A 109 -0.13 -3.10 32.61
CA TYR A 109 -1.25 -2.94 31.69
C TYR A 109 -2.50 -3.64 32.25
N GLU A 110 -3.63 -3.35 31.64
CA GLU A 110 -4.89 -4.05 31.91
C GLU A 110 -5.10 -5.16 30.90
N VAL A 111 -5.55 -6.31 31.37
CA VAL A 111 -6.05 -7.40 30.55
C VAL A 111 -7.56 -7.29 30.56
N LEU A 112 -8.17 -7.00 29.42
CA LEU A 112 -9.62 -6.82 29.29
C LEU A 112 -10.29 -8.15 28.95
N HIS A 113 -11.36 -8.48 29.65
CA HIS A 113 -12.15 -9.68 29.46
C HIS A 113 -13.56 -9.33 28.96
N GLY A 114 -14.12 -10.21 28.13
CA GLY A 114 -15.45 -9.99 27.53
C GLY A 114 -15.49 -8.77 26.61
N VAL A 115 -14.44 -8.57 25.81
CA VAL A 115 -14.25 -7.40 24.95
C VAL A 115 -15.29 -7.39 23.82
N THR A 116 -15.92 -6.24 23.63
CA THR A 116 -16.88 -5.95 22.56
C THR A 116 -16.34 -4.83 21.70
N PHE A 117 -16.13 -5.08 20.41
CA PHE A 117 -15.73 -4.02 19.49
C PHE A 117 -16.87 -3.03 19.25
N THR A 118 -16.57 -1.74 19.38
CA THR A 118 -17.56 -0.64 19.25
C THR A 118 -17.25 0.31 18.10
N GLY A 119 -15.98 0.46 17.72
CA GLY A 119 -15.56 1.39 16.68
C GLY A 119 -14.05 1.41 16.47
N LEU A 120 -13.61 2.25 15.54
CA LEU A 120 -12.21 2.49 15.21
C LEU A 120 -11.96 4.01 15.19
N GLY A 121 -11.04 4.47 16.02
CA GLY A 121 -10.63 5.86 16.03
C GLY A 121 -9.42 6.10 15.14
N LEU A 122 -9.50 7.09 14.26
CA LEU A 122 -8.36 7.65 13.53
C LEU A 122 -7.61 8.62 14.45
N LEU A 123 -6.31 8.39 14.65
CA LEU A 123 -5.51 9.16 15.59
C LEU A 123 -4.44 10.01 14.88
N ASP A 124 -4.36 11.28 15.27
CA ASP A 124 -3.28 12.22 14.91
C ASP A 124 -2.11 12.20 15.91
N ARG A 125 -2.24 11.40 16.97
CA ARG A 125 -1.25 11.23 18.05
C ARG A 125 -1.05 9.76 18.36
N LYS A 126 -0.04 9.47 19.20
CA LYS A 126 0.23 8.13 19.72
C LYS A 126 -1.01 7.49 20.34
N GLY A 127 -1.44 6.39 19.74
CA GLY A 127 -2.48 5.50 20.26
C GLY A 127 -1.98 4.63 21.41
N ALA A 128 -2.89 3.80 21.94
CA ALA A 128 -2.60 2.85 23.01
C ALA A 128 -1.66 1.71 22.56
N ASP A 129 -1.75 1.32 21.29
CA ASP A 129 -0.86 0.36 20.64
C ASP A 129 -0.08 1.06 19.51
N GLU A 130 1.25 0.99 19.55
CA GLU A 130 2.12 1.60 18.54
C GLU A 130 2.13 0.83 17.20
N ASN A 131 1.66 -0.41 17.20
CA ASN A 131 1.56 -1.27 16.01
C ASN A 131 0.22 -1.13 15.28
N ALA A 132 -0.78 -0.52 15.92
CA ALA A 132 -2.08 -0.24 15.31
C ALA A 132 -1.96 0.88 14.26
N ARG A 133 -1.85 0.48 12.99
CA ARG A 133 -1.51 1.37 11.87
C ARG A 133 -2.40 1.17 10.66
N ILE A 134 -2.54 2.26 9.89
CA ILE A 134 -3.14 2.21 8.56
C ILE A 134 -2.12 1.57 7.61
N LEU A 135 -2.45 0.38 7.11
CA LEU A 135 -1.57 -0.36 6.19
C LEU A 135 -1.63 0.20 4.77
N GLN A 136 -2.84 0.53 4.31
CA GLN A 136 -3.07 1.05 2.97
C GLN A 136 -4.23 2.05 3.01
N VAL A 137 -4.10 3.11 2.21
CA VAL A 137 -5.18 4.05 1.93
C VAL A 137 -5.49 3.92 0.45
N ALA A 138 -6.71 3.50 0.11
CA ALA A 138 -7.13 3.32 -1.28
C ALA A 138 -6.80 4.59 -2.09
N SER A 139 -6.09 4.45 -3.21
CA SER A 139 -5.99 5.50 -4.22
C SER A 139 -7.02 5.18 -5.29
N VAL A 140 -7.78 6.19 -5.75
CA VAL A 140 -8.77 5.94 -6.82
C VAL A 140 -8.09 5.46 -8.12
N LYS A 141 -6.76 5.65 -8.26
CA LYS A 141 -5.96 5.08 -9.35
C LYS A 141 -5.80 3.55 -9.28
N ASP A 142 -5.84 2.94 -8.09
CA ASP A 142 -5.55 1.51 -7.93
C ASP A 142 -6.70 0.59 -8.37
N SER A 143 -7.88 1.14 -8.65
CA SER A 143 -8.99 0.34 -9.21
C SER A 143 -8.92 0.18 -10.74
N LEU A 144 -7.98 0.86 -11.43
CA LEU A 144 -7.87 0.84 -12.90
C LEU A 144 -6.44 0.71 -13.46
N GLN A 145 -5.40 0.64 -12.63
CA GLN A 145 -4.00 0.64 -13.08
C GLN A 145 -3.21 -0.62 -12.68
N SER A 146 -3.83 -1.79 -12.72
CA SER A 146 -3.07 -3.03 -12.94
C SER A 146 -2.74 -3.16 -14.43
N GLN A 147 -1.82 -2.33 -14.93
CA GLN A 147 -0.88 -2.61 -16.04
C GLN A 147 -0.26 -1.31 -16.57
N VAL A 148 1.02 -1.42 -16.93
CA VAL A 148 1.87 -0.45 -17.62
C VAL A 148 2.53 0.62 -16.73
N LYS A 149 3.60 0.21 -16.05
CA LYS A 149 4.73 1.10 -15.71
C LYS A 149 5.69 1.07 -16.90
N GLY A 150 5.64 2.10 -17.73
CA GLY A 150 6.66 2.40 -18.74
C GLY A 150 7.32 3.71 -18.37
N ASP A 151 8.64 3.66 -18.15
CA ASP A 151 9.49 4.79 -17.85
C ASP A 151 9.46 5.87 -18.93
N SER A 152 9.53 7.13 -18.49
CA SER A 152 10.17 8.19 -19.26
C SER A 152 10.65 9.28 -18.31
N GLU A 153 11.91 9.14 -17.89
CA GLU A 153 12.74 10.26 -17.46
C GLU A 153 12.84 11.29 -18.59
N MET A 154 12.58 12.56 -18.26
CA MET A 154 12.98 13.70 -19.07
C MET A 154 13.66 14.71 -18.14
N GLU A 155 14.99 14.68 -18.19
CA GLU A 155 15.88 15.79 -17.83
C GLU A 155 15.39 17.09 -18.48
N ASP A 156 15.30 18.18 -17.71
CA ASP A 156 15.27 19.51 -18.30
C ASP A 156 16.36 20.42 -17.72
N LYS A 157 17.10 21.00 -18.65
CA LYS A 157 18.33 21.76 -18.46
C LYS A 157 18.00 23.20 -18.09
N THR A 158 18.70 23.63 -17.06
CA THR A 158 19.06 25.03 -16.78
C THR A 158 19.20 25.91 -18.03
N LYS A 159 18.47 27.04 -18.04
CA LYS A 159 18.95 28.32 -18.59
C LYS A 159 18.58 29.47 -17.66
N SER A 160 19.64 30.05 -17.09
CA SER A 160 19.73 31.40 -16.53
C SER A 160 19.51 32.46 -17.62
N ASN A 161 18.79 33.54 -17.30
CA ASN A 161 19.36 34.90 -17.25
C ASN A 161 18.29 36.01 -17.23
N ASP A 162 18.69 37.08 -16.55
CA ASP A 162 18.35 38.49 -16.74
C ASP A 162 17.04 39.05 -16.16
N ASP A 163 17.22 39.62 -14.97
CA ASP A 163 16.61 40.85 -14.46
C ASP A 163 16.99 42.04 -15.38
N PRO A 164 16.05 42.97 -15.63
CA PRO A 164 16.39 44.36 -15.32
C PRO A 164 15.24 45.15 -14.68
N SER A 165 15.45 45.53 -13.42
CA SER A 165 15.35 46.88 -12.86
C SER A 165 14.02 47.67 -12.92
N LYS A 166 13.52 47.98 -11.72
CA LYS A 166 12.99 49.27 -11.20
C LYS A 166 11.80 49.95 -11.89
N SER A 167 10.71 50.08 -11.12
CA SER A 167 10.01 51.35 -10.88
C SER A 167 9.14 51.34 -9.60
N ASP A 168 9.39 52.36 -8.78
CA ASP A 168 8.43 53.24 -8.09
C ASP A 168 7.63 52.86 -6.82
N THR A 169 8.05 53.54 -5.74
CA THR A 169 7.29 54.39 -4.79
C THR A 169 6.37 53.80 -3.72
N ASP A 170 6.90 53.82 -2.49
CA ASP A 170 6.49 54.65 -1.34
C ASP A 170 5.31 54.28 -0.39
N ALA A 171 5.61 54.50 0.90
CA ALA A 171 4.77 54.76 2.06
C ALA A 171 3.83 53.68 2.66
N ALA A 172 4.19 53.15 3.84
CA ALA A 172 3.62 53.64 5.11
C ALA A 172 4.12 52.86 6.36
N LYS A 173 4.53 53.63 7.38
CA LYS A 173 4.92 53.25 8.74
C LYS A 173 3.96 52.29 9.46
N LYS A 174 4.54 51.28 10.14
CA LYS A 174 4.31 51.01 11.59
C LYS A 174 5.32 49.97 12.09
N LYS A 175 6.13 50.33 13.09
CA LYS A 175 6.91 49.41 13.93
C LYS A 175 6.04 49.07 15.17
N PRO A 176 6.15 47.86 15.72
CA PRO A 176 6.72 47.78 17.06
C PRO A 176 7.82 46.71 17.18
N GLU A 177 8.54 46.83 18.28
CA GLU A 177 9.84 46.26 18.58
C GLU A 177 9.78 44.78 18.97
N ALA A 178 10.74 43.98 18.51
CA ALA A 178 11.69 43.25 19.36
C ALA A 178 12.51 42.24 18.52
N LYS A 179 13.83 42.30 18.70
CA LYS A 179 14.85 41.27 18.41
C LYS A 179 14.72 40.54 17.07
N ASP A 180 15.39 41.04 16.05
CA ASP A 180 16.02 40.13 15.11
C ASP A 180 17.14 40.83 14.35
N GLY A 181 18.15 40.04 13.96
CA GLY A 181 19.15 40.50 13.00
C GLY A 181 18.47 41.00 11.72
N ASP A 182 19.22 41.78 10.94
CA ASP A 182 18.76 42.39 9.69
C ASP A 182 17.89 41.40 8.87
N PRO A 183 16.61 41.68 8.60
CA PRO A 183 15.67 40.72 8.01
C PRO A 183 16.16 40.18 6.66
N ALA A 184 16.95 40.95 5.93
CA ALA A 184 17.61 40.50 4.71
C ALA A 184 18.62 39.36 4.97
N VAL A 185 19.40 39.46 6.05
CA VAL A 185 20.36 38.41 6.44
C VAL A 185 19.61 37.13 6.82
N ARG A 186 18.53 37.24 7.60
CA ARG A 186 17.72 36.09 7.99
C ARG A 186 17.09 35.37 6.80
N VAL A 187 16.60 36.12 5.80
CA VAL A 187 16.06 35.53 4.56
C VAL A 187 17.16 34.77 3.81
N THR A 188 18.37 35.32 3.68
CA THR A 188 19.47 34.62 3.00
C THR A 188 19.94 33.37 3.74
N GLU A 189 19.91 33.36 5.07
CA GLU A 189 20.18 32.17 5.88
C GLU A 189 19.12 31.09 5.66
N LEU A 190 17.83 31.47 5.72
CA LEU A 190 16.71 30.57 5.47
C LEU A 190 16.70 30.01 4.04
N GLU A 191 17.14 30.78 3.05
CA GLU A 191 17.31 30.31 1.68
C GLU A 191 18.44 29.27 1.57
N LYS A 192 19.57 29.50 2.26
CA LYS A 192 20.68 28.53 2.32
C LYS A 192 20.24 27.24 3.02
N GLU A 193 19.57 27.35 4.16
CA GLU A 193 19.02 26.20 4.90
C GLU A 193 18.01 25.43 4.03
N ASN A 194 17.10 26.11 3.33
CA ASN A 194 16.17 25.45 2.42
C ASN A 194 16.87 24.72 1.27
N ARG A 195 17.96 25.28 0.71
CA ARG A 195 18.75 24.60 -0.31
C ARG A 195 19.43 23.35 0.25
N GLN A 196 20.00 23.44 1.45
CA GLN A 196 20.63 22.31 2.13
C GLN A 196 19.61 21.20 2.45
N LEU A 197 18.44 21.56 2.99
CA LEU A 197 17.38 20.60 3.27
C LEU A 197 16.87 19.92 1.99
N LYS A 198 16.71 20.66 0.89
CA LYS A 198 16.35 20.07 -0.41
C LYS A 198 17.41 19.07 -0.90
N ALA A 199 18.70 19.38 -0.72
CA ALA A 199 19.78 18.46 -1.09
C ALA A 199 19.75 17.19 -0.22
N GLN A 200 19.55 17.31 1.09
CA GLN A 200 19.43 16.17 2.00
C GLN A 200 18.21 15.30 1.67
N VAL A 201 17.07 15.91 1.35
CA VAL A 201 15.86 15.17 0.93
C VAL A 201 16.12 14.37 -0.35
N ALA A 202 16.79 14.96 -1.34
CA ALA A 202 17.15 14.26 -2.58
C ALA A 202 18.13 13.08 -2.32
N GLU A 203 19.12 13.27 -1.45
CA GLU A 203 20.06 12.22 -1.06
C GLU A 203 19.35 11.07 -0.32
N LEU A 204 18.46 11.39 0.63
CA LEU A 204 17.68 10.40 1.36
C LEU A 204 16.72 9.65 0.44
N GLN A 205 16.09 10.32 -0.52
CA GLN A 205 15.24 9.66 -1.52
C GLN A 205 16.03 8.64 -2.35
N LYS A 206 17.24 9.00 -2.79
CA LYS A 206 18.13 8.07 -3.50
C LYS A 206 18.50 6.87 -2.63
N ARG A 207 18.85 7.11 -1.37
CA ARG A 207 19.20 6.04 -0.41
C ARG A 207 18.02 5.10 -0.12
N ILE A 208 16.79 5.61 -0.05
CA ILE A 208 15.59 4.79 0.10
C ILE A 208 15.40 3.89 -1.12
N GLN A 209 15.53 4.44 -2.33
CA GLN A 209 15.43 3.64 -3.56
C GLN A 209 16.49 2.54 -3.62
N GLU A 210 17.74 2.86 -3.27
CA GLU A 210 18.83 1.87 -3.18
C GLU A 210 18.48 0.75 -2.19
N LEU A 211 18.05 1.08 -0.96
CA LEU A 211 17.66 0.10 0.05
C LEU A 211 16.44 -0.74 -0.38
N GLU A 212 15.46 -0.14 -1.05
CA GLU A 212 14.30 -0.88 -1.58
C GLU A 212 14.70 -1.87 -2.68
N THR A 213 15.59 -1.47 -3.59
CA THR A 213 16.11 -2.38 -4.62
C THR A 213 16.95 -3.50 -4.02
N GLU A 214 17.75 -3.21 -2.99
CA GLU A 214 18.54 -4.20 -2.28
C GLU A 214 17.66 -5.20 -1.52
N GLN A 215 16.62 -4.72 -0.82
CA GLN A 215 15.65 -5.56 -0.14
C GLN A 215 14.89 -6.47 -1.11
N LYS A 216 14.44 -5.94 -2.26
CA LYS A 216 13.80 -6.73 -3.31
C LYS A 216 14.75 -7.78 -3.87
N ALA A 217 15.99 -7.41 -4.20
CA ALA A 217 17.00 -8.35 -4.69
C ALA A 217 17.35 -9.44 -3.66
N ALA A 218 17.36 -9.11 -2.36
CA ALA A 218 17.56 -10.07 -1.28
C ALA A 218 16.37 -11.02 -1.13
N ALA A 219 15.14 -10.51 -1.22
CA ALA A 219 13.91 -11.31 -1.19
C ALA A 219 13.83 -12.27 -2.38
N CYS A 220 14.11 -11.80 -3.60
CA CYS A 220 14.16 -12.64 -4.81
C CYS A 220 15.22 -13.74 -4.69
N ARG A 221 16.43 -13.40 -4.22
CA ARG A 221 17.49 -14.39 -3.94
C ARG A 221 17.08 -15.43 -2.91
N SER A 222 16.41 -15.02 -1.83
CA SER A 222 15.89 -15.94 -0.80
C SER A 222 14.81 -16.87 -1.34
N ARG A 223 13.88 -16.34 -2.14
CA ARG A 223 12.83 -17.13 -2.81
C ARG A 223 13.41 -18.13 -3.79
N ALA A 224 14.38 -17.72 -4.62
CA ALA A 224 15.12 -18.60 -5.53
C ALA A 224 15.84 -19.73 -4.78
N LYS A 225 16.56 -19.43 -3.69
CA LYS A 225 17.19 -20.44 -2.82
C LYS A 225 16.18 -21.46 -2.31
N LYS A 226 15.01 -21.00 -1.84
CA LYS A 226 13.94 -21.89 -1.36
C LYS A 226 13.43 -22.80 -2.47
N LEU A 227 13.22 -22.30 -3.68
CA LEU A 227 12.80 -23.11 -4.82
C LEU A 227 13.84 -24.20 -5.14
N LEU A 228 15.13 -23.85 -5.25
CA LEU A 228 16.19 -24.82 -5.53
C LEU A 228 16.25 -25.92 -4.48
N THR A 229 16.20 -25.56 -3.19
CA THR A 229 16.17 -26.58 -2.12
C THR A 229 14.94 -27.49 -2.17
N LYS A 230 13.78 -27.00 -2.64
CA LYS A 230 12.59 -27.83 -2.87
C LYS A 230 12.79 -28.78 -4.05
N LEU A 231 13.44 -28.32 -5.12
CA LEU A 231 13.72 -29.13 -6.32
C LEU A 231 14.72 -30.25 -6.01
N GLU A 232 15.76 -29.96 -5.24
CA GLU A 232 16.74 -30.95 -4.79
C GLU A 232 16.10 -32.05 -3.94
N LYS A 233 15.22 -31.66 -3.00
CA LYS A 233 14.44 -32.63 -2.21
C LYS A 233 13.52 -33.50 -3.07
N LYS A 234 13.10 -33.00 -4.23
CA LYS A 234 12.26 -33.72 -5.20
C LYS A 234 13.06 -34.53 -6.21
N GLY A 235 14.40 -34.57 -6.08
CA GLY A 235 15.29 -35.41 -6.89
C GLY A 235 16.00 -34.70 -8.04
N LEU A 236 15.92 -33.36 -8.15
CA LEU A 236 16.74 -32.61 -9.09
C LEU A 236 18.18 -32.47 -8.54
N ALA A 237 19.15 -33.11 -9.19
CA ALA A 237 20.57 -32.96 -8.84
C ALA A 237 21.25 -31.96 -9.79
N PHE A 238 21.99 -31.00 -9.23
CA PHE A 238 22.92 -30.15 -9.98
C PHE A 238 24.25 -30.89 -10.15
N ALA A 239 24.92 -30.73 -11.29
CA ALA A 239 26.19 -31.43 -11.53
C ALA A 239 27.36 -30.81 -10.74
N SER A 240 27.27 -29.53 -10.41
CA SER A 240 28.22 -28.81 -9.56
C SER A 240 27.57 -27.69 -8.75
N ASP A 241 28.28 -27.21 -7.72
CA ASP A 241 27.87 -26.04 -6.95
C ASP A 241 27.84 -24.77 -7.81
N GLU A 242 28.68 -24.70 -8.84
CA GLU A 242 28.73 -23.59 -9.81
C GLU A 242 27.46 -23.54 -10.66
N GLU A 243 26.96 -24.70 -11.13
CA GLU A 243 25.69 -24.77 -11.86
C GLU A 243 24.52 -24.36 -10.96
N ARG A 244 24.52 -24.83 -9.71
CA ARG A 244 23.51 -24.46 -8.72
C ARG A 244 23.50 -22.95 -8.47
N GLU A 245 24.67 -22.31 -8.36
CA GLU A 245 24.79 -20.87 -8.15
C GLU A 245 24.38 -20.07 -9.39
N SER A 246 24.71 -20.55 -10.59
CA SER A 246 24.27 -19.93 -11.85
C SER A 246 22.75 -19.94 -11.99
N GLU A 247 22.10 -21.05 -11.63
CA GLU A 247 20.64 -21.18 -11.67
C GLU A 247 19.98 -20.29 -10.59
N LEU A 248 20.60 -20.19 -9.41
CA LEU A 248 20.16 -19.26 -8.36
C LEU A 248 20.20 -17.81 -8.85
N GLN A 249 21.29 -17.41 -9.50
CA GLN A 249 21.44 -16.05 -10.02
C GLN A 249 20.46 -15.78 -11.16
N ARG A 250 20.24 -16.76 -12.04
CA ARG A 250 19.22 -16.69 -13.09
C ARG A 250 17.83 -16.47 -12.49
N LEU A 251 17.43 -17.31 -11.54
CA LEU A 251 16.13 -17.25 -10.88
C LEU A 251 15.93 -15.95 -10.08
N ALA A 252 16.96 -15.49 -9.38
CA ALA A 252 16.91 -14.25 -8.61
C ALA A 252 16.82 -12.98 -9.49
N GLY A 253 17.29 -13.05 -10.73
CA GLY A 253 17.20 -11.97 -11.72
C GLY A 253 15.90 -11.96 -12.51
N MET A 254 15.00 -12.94 -12.33
CA MET A 254 13.70 -12.96 -12.99
C MET A 254 12.73 -11.96 -12.34
N SER A 255 11.79 -11.45 -13.14
CA SER A 255 10.65 -10.70 -12.59
C SER A 255 9.76 -11.62 -11.74
N ASP A 256 8.97 -11.04 -10.84
CA ASP A 256 8.08 -11.81 -9.95
C ASP A 256 7.08 -12.69 -10.72
N GLU A 257 6.57 -12.19 -11.85
CA GLU A 257 5.65 -12.93 -12.72
C GLU A 257 6.35 -14.11 -13.41
N ALA A 258 7.56 -13.86 -13.94
CA ALA A 258 8.34 -14.90 -14.59
C ALA A 258 8.79 -15.97 -13.58
N PHE A 259 9.12 -15.58 -12.35
CA PHE A 259 9.43 -16.50 -11.26
C PHE A 259 8.20 -17.31 -10.83
N ALA A 260 7.01 -16.69 -10.73
CA ALA A 260 5.79 -17.41 -10.42
C ALA A 260 5.45 -18.46 -11.49
N ALA A 261 5.67 -18.13 -12.77
CA ALA A 261 5.51 -19.07 -13.88
C ALA A 261 6.49 -20.25 -13.79
N THR A 262 7.76 -20.01 -13.43
CA THR A 262 8.73 -21.10 -13.24
C THR A 262 8.39 -21.98 -12.04
N GLU A 263 7.96 -21.39 -10.92
CA GLU A 263 7.45 -22.13 -9.76
C GLU A 263 6.29 -23.06 -10.17
N ALA A 264 5.30 -22.53 -10.87
CA ALA A 264 4.15 -23.30 -11.33
C ALA A 264 4.52 -24.44 -12.31
N ALA A 265 5.48 -24.20 -13.22
CA ALA A 265 5.98 -25.21 -14.14
C ALA A 265 6.67 -26.36 -13.39
N TYR A 266 7.53 -26.03 -12.42
CA TYR A 266 8.20 -27.01 -11.58
C TYR A 266 7.23 -27.80 -10.70
N GLU A 267 6.18 -27.18 -10.17
CA GLU A 267 5.14 -27.88 -9.44
C GLU A 267 4.36 -28.87 -10.31
N ARG A 268 4.07 -28.53 -11.57
CA ARG A 268 3.43 -29.44 -12.52
C ARG A 268 4.32 -30.64 -12.87
N MET A 269 5.62 -30.40 -13.07
CA MET A 269 6.60 -31.47 -13.37
C MET A 269 6.85 -32.41 -12.18
N THR A 270 6.65 -31.94 -10.95
CA THR A 270 6.94 -32.71 -9.73
C THR A 270 5.70 -33.28 -9.05
N LYS A 271 4.50 -33.06 -9.59
CA LYS A 271 3.30 -33.80 -9.19
C LYS A 271 3.38 -35.21 -9.77
N PRO A 272 3.33 -36.29 -8.96
CA PRO A 272 3.14 -37.62 -9.52
C PRO A 272 1.81 -37.63 -10.27
N ALA A 273 1.82 -38.14 -11.50
CA ALA A 273 0.60 -38.39 -12.27
C ALA A 273 -0.32 -39.29 -11.43
N LYS A 274 -1.32 -38.70 -10.77
CA LYS A 274 -2.44 -39.48 -10.27
C LYS A 274 -3.08 -40.10 -11.50
N ALA A 275 -3.06 -41.43 -11.52
CA ALA A 275 -3.77 -42.25 -12.47
C ALA A 275 -5.21 -41.76 -12.63
N GLU A 276 -5.49 -41.12 -13.76
CA GLU A 276 -6.83 -41.07 -14.33
C GLU A 276 -7.16 -42.50 -14.73
N LYS A 277 -7.79 -43.23 -13.82
CA LYS A 277 -8.43 -44.51 -14.13
C LYS A 277 -9.62 -44.23 -15.04
N SER A 278 -9.44 -44.59 -16.30
CA SER A 278 -10.39 -45.27 -17.17
C SER A 278 -11.83 -45.36 -16.66
N ASP A 279 -12.76 -44.66 -17.31
CA ASP A 279 -14.07 -45.23 -17.56
C ASP A 279 -14.15 -45.56 -19.05
N SER A 280 -14.16 -46.86 -19.33
CA SER A 280 -14.27 -47.41 -20.67
C SER A 280 -15.71 -47.82 -20.84
N GLN A 281 -16.47 -47.06 -21.63
CA GLN A 281 -17.71 -47.56 -22.20
C GLN A 281 -17.54 -47.69 -23.71
N ALA A 282 -17.42 -48.95 -24.12
CA ALA A 282 -17.43 -49.36 -25.51
C ALA A 282 -18.83 -49.12 -26.11
N GLY A 283 -18.86 -48.46 -27.26
CA GLY A 283 -19.96 -48.47 -28.21
C GLY A 283 -19.36 -48.45 -29.60
N LYS A 284 -19.51 -49.55 -30.34
CA LYS A 284 -19.11 -49.73 -31.73
C LYS A 284 -19.98 -48.88 -32.65
N ASP A 285 -19.41 -48.40 -33.75
CA ASP A 285 -19.86 -48.79 -35.10
C ASP A 285 -18.82 -48.38 -36.18
N GLU A 286 -18.79 -49.20 -37.23
CA GLU A 286 -17.97 -49.21 -38.44
C GLU A 286 -18.13 -47.90 -39.27
N GLU A 287 -17.29 -47.48 -40.21
CA GLU A 287 -16.75 -48.21 -41.37
C GLU A 287 -15.73 -47.33 -42.15
N ALA A 288 -14.73 -47.99 -42.74
CA ALA A 288 -13.95 -47.70 -43.96
C ALA A 288 -13.58 -46.26 -44.42
N ALA A 289 -12.27 -46.02 -44.63
CA ALA A 289 -11.66 -45.96 -45.97
C ALA A 289 -10.15 -45.64 -45.96
N LYS A 290 -9.42 -46.30 -46.86
CA LYS A 290 -7.96 -46.23 -47.13
C LYS A 290 -7.52 -44.89 -47.75
N LYS A 291 -6.30 -44.41 -47.45
CA LYS A 291 -5.14 -44.30 -48.39
C LYS A 291 -3.93 -43.58 -47.78
N ALA A 292 -2.76 -43.91 -48.34
CA ALA A 292 -1.42 -43.66 -47.84
C ALA A 292 -0.79 -42.31 -48.24
N ALA A 293 0.11 -41.84 -47.35
CA ALA A 293 1.39 -41.13 -47.54
C ALA A 293 1.57 -40.04 -48.62
N LYS A 294 1.86 -38.80 -48.20
CA LYS A 294 3.16 -38.11 -48.42
C LYS A 294 3.20 -36.67 -47.87
N SER A 295 4.38 -36.34 -47.29
CA SER A 295 5.12 -35.07 -47.25
C SER A 295 4.47 -33.76 -46.75
N GLY A 296 4.99 -33.30 -45.61
CA GLY A 296 5.55 -31.96 -45.37
C GLY A 296 4.82 -30.72 -45.90
N ASN A 297 4.30 -29.93 -44.97
CA ASN A 297 4.39 -28.48 -45.07
C ASN A 297 4.30 -27.84 -43.67
N ASP A 298 5.35 -27.11 -43.32
CA ASP A 298 5.40 -26.17 -42.20
C ASP A 298 4.21 -25.21 -42.30
N HIS A 299 3.38 -25.18 -41.27
CA HIS A 299 2.42 -24.10 -41.08
C HIS A 299 3.15 -22.97 -40.34
N PRO A 300 3.27 -21.75 -40.90
CA PRO A 300 3.84 -20.65 -40.15
C PRO A 300 2.91 -20.34 -38.97
N LEU A 301 3.50 -20.28 -37.77
CA LEU A 301 2.85 -19.83 -36.54
C LEU A 301 2.16 -18.49 -36.82
N ARG A 302 0.83 -18.46 -36.69
CA ARG A 302 0.06 -17.22 -36.77
C ARG A 302 0.30 -16.41 -35.49
N SER A 303 0.97 -15.28 -35.63
CA SER A 303 1.25 -14.32 -34.53
C SER A 303 0.07 -13.39 -34.20
N ASP A 304 -1.14 -13.71 -34.64
CA ASP A 304 -2.31 -12.85 -34.41
C ASP A 304 -3.20 -13.50 -33.34
N ALA A 305 -2.93 -13.15 -32.08
CA ALA A 305 -3.87 -13.38 -30.99
C ALA A 305 -4.97 -12.33 -31.15
N GLY A 306 -6.00 -12.64 -31.95
CA GLY A 306 -7.11 -11.80 -32.45
C GLY A 306 -7.58 -10.58 -31.62
N VAL A 307 -6.65 -9.69 -31.32
CA VAL A 307 -6.78 -8.45 -30.61
C VAL A 307 -6.51 -7.42 -31.68
N ARG A 308 -7.58 -6.82 -32.19
CA ARG A 308 -7.45 -5.56 -32.91
C ARG A 308 -6.69 -4.61 -31.98
N PRO A 309 -5.57 -4.00 -32.40
CA PRO A 309 -5.00 -2.89 -31.68
C PRO A 309 -6.14 -1.92 -31.37
N ARG A 310 -6.28 -1.52 -30.10
CA ARG A 310 -7.23 -0.46 -29.76
C ARG A 310 -6.95 0.69 -30.72
N ASP A 311 -7.99 1.15 -31.40
CA ASP A 311 -7.94 2.44 -32.08
C ASP A 311 -7.54 3.43 -30.98
N VAL A 312 -6.26 3.83 -30.99
CA VAL A 312 -5.79 4.93 -30.19
C VAL A 312 -6.53 6.10 -30.79
N ASP A 313 -7.56 6.56 -30.09
CA ASP A 313 -8.31 7.73 -30.47
C ASP A 313 -7.33 8.90 -30.30
N ASP A 314 -6.51 9.13 -31.32
CA ASP A 314 -5.68 10.33 -31.53
C ASP A 314 -6.62 11.50 -31.83
N ARG A 315 -7.69 11.64 -31.03
CA ARG A 315 -8.46 12.87 -30.97
C ARG A 315 -7.45 13.94 -30.64
N LYS A 316 -7.25 14.82 -31.62
CA LYS A 316 -6.45 16.03 -31.51
C LYS A 316 -7.16 16.98 -30.55
N LEU A 317 -7.23 16.61 -29.27
CA LEU A 317 -7.61 17.51 -28.20
C LEU A 317 -6.60 18.63 -28.22
N SER A 318 -7.10 19.85 -28.28
CA SER A 318 -6.25 21.03 -28.30
C SER A 318 -5.42 21.05 -27.00
N LEU A 319 -4.28 21.73 -27.05
CA LEU A 319 -3.44 21.89 -25.87
C LEU A 319 -4.21 22.60 -24.74
N GLU A 320 -5.17 23.46 -25.10
CA GLU A 320 -6.10 24.12 -24.18
C GLU A 320 -7.03 23.11 -23.48
N ASP A 321 -7.58 22.14 -24.20
CA ASP A 321 -8.45 21.12 -23.60
C ASP A 321 -7.68 20.20 -22.64
N ARG A 322 -6.45 19.84 -23.01
CA ARG A 322 -5.56 19.04 -22.15
C ARG A 322 -5.14 19.79 -20.89
N LEU A 323 -4.87 21.09 -21.00
CA LEU A 323 -4.56 21.93 -19.85
C LEU A 323 -5.80 22.10 -18.97
N ARG A 324 -6.98 22.34 -19.57
CA ARG A 324 -8.24 22.49 -18.85
C ARG A 324 -8.59 21.22 -18.07
N SER A 325 -8.46 20.04 -18.68
CA SER A 325 -8.69 18.76 -17.98
C SER A 325 -7.66 18.55 -16.86
N GLY A 326 -6.39 18.88 -17.10
CA GLY A 326 -5.33 18.77 -16.09
C GLY A 326 -5.53 19.70 -14.89
N PHE A 327 -5.91 20.96 -15.13
CA PHE A 327 -6.20 21.93 -14.07
C PHE A 327 -7.45 21.57 -13.29
N MET A 328 -8.51 21.12 -13.98
CA MET A 328 -9.73 20.65 -13.33
C MET A 328 -9.45 19.39 -12.50
N ALA A 329 -8.69 18.41 -13.01
CA ALA A 329 -8.29 17.24 -12.24
C ALA A 329 -7.47 17.59 -10.98
N ALA A 330 -6.54 18.57 -11.08
CA ALA A 330 -5.78 19.05 -9.94
C ALA A 330 -6.65 19.80 -8.91
N TYR A 331 -7.67 20.54 -9.38
CA TYR A 331 -8.65 21.22 -8.54
C TYR A 331 -9.57 20.23 -7.82
N HIS A 332 -10.08 19.24 -8.55
CA HIS A 332 -10.90 18.13 -8.07
C HIS A 332 -10.16 17.30 -7.01
N ASN A 333 -8.88 16.96 -7.25
CA ASN A 333 -8.02 16.32 -6.26
C ASN A 333 -7.81 17.19 -5.00
N ARG A 334 -7.69 18.52 -5.17
CA ARG A 334 -7.60 19.45 -4.04
C ARG A 334 -8.88 19.52 -3.22
N LEU A 335 -10.05 19.38 -3.86
CA LEU A 335 -11.36 19.38 -3.19
C LEU A 335 -11.77 18.01 -2.65
N GLY A 336 -11.27 16.91 -3.21
CA GLY A 336 -11.69 15.55 -2.88
C GLY A 336 -12.98 15.12 -3.60
N GLU A 337 -13.27 15.73 -4.74
CA GLU A 337 -14.38 15.38 -5.63
C GLU A 337 -13.74 15.07 -6.98
N GLU A 338 -13.70 13.81 -7.44
CA GLU A 338 -13.23 13.49 -8.81
C GLU A 338 -14.39 13.62 -9.81
N SER A 339 -14.10 14.13 -11.01
CA SER A 339 -15.08 14.43 -12.07
C SER A 339 -15.49 13.19 -12.87
N ASP A 340 -16.80 12.97 -12.99
CA ASP A 340 -17.49 11.84 -13.63
C ASP A 340 -17.54 11.92 -15.18
N GLU A 341 -16.51 12.43 -15.85
CA GLU A 341 -16.53 12.71 -17.30
C GLU A 341 -16.00 11.55 -18.18
N THR A 342 -16.18 10.28 -17.78
CA THR A 342 -15.87 9.13 -18.65
C THR A 342 -17.05 8.22 -18.99
N LEU A 343 -18.28 8.57 -18.60
CA LEU A 343 -19.48 7.75 -18.87
C LEU A 343 -20.42 8.28 -19.96
N GLN A 344 -19.92 9.00 -20.96
CA GLN A 344 -20.71 9.36 -22.17
C GLN A 344 -19.93 9.19 -23.48
N LEU A 345 -19.24 8.06 -23.64
CA LEU A 345 -18.69 7.67 -24.95
C LEU A 345 -19.02 6.23 -25.36
N ASP A 346 -20.10 5.66 -24.83
CA ASP A 346 -20.72 4.44 -25.36
C ASP A 346 -22.25 4.61 -25.36
N ALA A 347 -22.76 5.31 -26.39
CA ALA A 347 -24.16 5.28 -26.82
C ALA A 347 -24.23 5.35 -28.34
#